data_AF-A0A3E1E007-F1
#
_entry.id   AF-A0A3E1E007-F1
#
_cell.length_a   1.000
_cell.length_b   1.000
_cell.length_c   1.000
_cell.angle_alpha   90.00
_cell.angle_beta   90.00
_cell.angle_gamma   90.00
#
_symmetry.space_group_name_H-M   'P 1'
#
loop_
_entity.id
_entity.type
_entity.pdbx_description
1 polymer ?
#
loop_
_entity_poly.entity_id
_entity_poly.type
_entity_poly.pdbx_seq_one_letter_code
_entity_poly.pdbx_strand_id
1 'polypeptide(L)'
;MLRVVDPKDAKLSFETALTKLETIVESMESGEVPLAELLAKFEEGNKLLKLCEARLKEAELKIEQLKKSKDGVTFAKLEAGRES
;
A
#
# COMPACT_ATOMS: atom_id res chain seq x y z
N MET A 1 -8.64 -19.48 -7.09
CA MET A 1 -8.23 -18.06 -6.96
C MET A 1 -8.57 -17.60 -5.56
N LEU A 2 -7.60 -17.55 -4.64
CA LEU A 2 -7.85 -17.15 -3.26
C LEU A 2 -7.87 -15.62 -3.18
N ARG A 3 -9.07 -15.05 -3.20
CA ARG A 3 -9.31 -13.68 -2.72
C ARG A 3 -9.32 -13.77 -1.19
N VAL A 4 -8.22 -13.39 -0.56
CA VAL A 4 -8.19 -13.14 0.89
C VAL A 4 -8.52 -11.66 1.08
N VAL A 5 -9.81 -11.33 0.99
CA VAL A 5 -10.33 -10.05 1.47
C VAL A 5 -11.14 -10.38 2.71
N ASP A 6 -10.53 -10.19 3.88
CA ASP A 6 -11.22 -10.30 5.16
C ASP A 6 -12.36 -9.27 5.21
N PRO A 7 -13.63 -9.70 5.31
CA PRO A 7 -14.82 -8.84 5.16
C PRO A 7 -15.17 -8.04 6.42
N LYS A 8 -14.22 -7.83 7.34
CA LYS A 8 -14.46 -7.16 8.63
C LYS A 8 -13.49 -6.00 8.87
N ASP A 9 -13.54 -4.98 8.03
CA ASP A 9 -13.02 -3.67 8.42
C ASP A 9 -13.71 -2.58 7.59
N ALA A 10 -14.32 -1.61 8.26
CA ALA A 10 -14.78 -0.37 7.66
C ALA A 10 -13.63 0.52 7.13
N LYS A 11 -12.39 0.01 7.15
CA LYS A 11 -11.18 0.63 6.61
C LYS A 11 -10.86 0.01 5.25
N LEU A 12 -10.48 0.85 4.29
CA LEU A 12 -10.01 0.44 2.98
C LEU A 12 -8.93 -0.66 3.09
N SER A 13 -9.04 -1.71 2.27
CA SER A 13 -8.04 -2.78 2.17
C SER A 13 -6.80 -2.29 1.41
N PHE A 14 -5.66 -2.98 1.56
CA PHE A 14 -4.43 -2.67 0.82
C PHE A 14 -4.69 -2.72 -0.70
N GLU A 15 -5.29 -3.79 -1.22
CA GLU A 15 -5.51 -3.93 -2.67
C GLU A 15 -6.42 -2.84 -3.21
N THR A 16 -7.47 -2.46 -2.48
CA THR A 16 -8.35 -1.37 -2.89
C THR A 16 -7.64 -0.01 -2.83
N ALA A 17 -6.77 0.22 -1.84
CA ALA A 17 -5.98 1.43 -1.75
C ALA A 17 -4.98 1.54 -2.91
N LEU A 18 -4.30 0.43 -3.23
CA LEU A 18 -3.32 0.35 -4.30
C LEU A 18 -3.97 0.58 -5.66
N THR A 19 -5.08 -0.10 -5.98
CA THR A 19 -5.79 0.11 -7.25
C THR A 19 -6.25 1.56 -7.42
N LYS A 20 -6.75 2.20 -6.35
CA LYS A 20 -7.13 3.61 -6.42
C LYS A 20 -5.93 4.53 -6.65
N LEU A 21 -4.80 4.23 -6.02
CA LEU A 21 -3.56 4.99 -6.20
C LEU A 21 -3.06 4.88 -7.64
N GLU A 22 -3.05 3.67 -8.21
CA GLU A 22 -2.68 3.43 -9.61
C GLU A 22 -3.58 4.22 -10.56
N THR A 23 -4.90 4.19 -10.37
CA THR A 23 -5.84 4.98 -11.18
C THR A 23 -5.58 6.49 -11.08
N ILE A 24 -5.23 7.00 -9.89
CA ILE A 24 -4.88 8.41 -9.71
C ILE A 24 -3.61 8.74 -10.50
N VAL A 25 -2.57 7.93 -10.37
CA VAL A 25 -1.30 8.12 -11.08
C VAL A 25 -1.53 8.10 -12.59
N GLU A 26 -2.20 7.08 -13.11
CA GLU A 26 -2.55 6.98 -14.53
C GLU A 26 -3.28 8.22 -15.04
N SER A 27 -4.24 8.74 -14.25
CA SER A 27 -4.96 9.96 -14.63
C SER A 27 -4.08 11.22 -14.60
N MET A 28 -3.11 11.31 -13.70
CA MET A 28 -2.17 12.44 -13.65
C MET A 28 -1.17 12.37 -14.81
N GLU A 29 -0.76 11.16 -15.20
CA GLU A 29 0.17 10.90 -16.31
C GLU A 29 -0.47 11.09 -17.68
N SER A 30 -1.79 10.90 -17.82
CA SER A 30 -2.49 11.14 -19.09
C SER A 30 -2.47 12.62 -19.52
N GLY A 31 -2.22 13.54 -18.59
CA GLY A 31 -2.22 14.98 -18.85
C GLY A 31 -3.62 15.59 -19.06
N GLU A 32 -4.68 14.81 -18.88
CA GLU A 32 -6.07 15.25 -19.06
C GLU A 32 -6.66 15.92 -17.81
N VAL A 33 -5.97 15.84 -16.67
CA VAL A 33 -6.43 16.40 -15.39
C VAL A 33 -6.17 17.91 -15.34
N PRO A 34 -7.21 18.76 -15.17
CA PRO A 34 -7.03 20.20 -15.02
C PRO A 34 -6.13 20.54 -13.83
N LEU A 35 -5.39 21.65 -13.92
CA LEU A 35 -4.49 22.11 -12.84
C LEU A 35 -5.20 22.24 -11.48
N ALA A 36 -6.46 22.70 -11.48
CA ALA A 36 -7.26 22.83 -10.28
C ALA A 36 -7.54 21.48 -9.58
N GLU A 37 -7.60 20.39 -10.34
CA GLU A 37 -7.85 19.04 -9.84
C GLU A 37 -6.56 18.27 -9.52
N LEU A 38 -5.42 18.64 -10.14
CA LEU A 38 -4.13 18.01 -9.90
C LEU A 38 -3.73 18.06 -8.42
N LEU A 39 -3.97 19.18 -7.74
CA LEU A 39 -3.63 19.31 -6.32
C LEU A 39 -4.45 18.35 -5.46
N ALA A 40 -5.75 18.23 -5.72
CA ALA A 40 -6.63 17.32 -5.00
C ALA A 40 -6.24 15.85 -5.23
N LYS A 41 -5.95 15.48 -6.48
CA LYS A 41 -5.48 14.13 -6.84
C LYS A 41 -4.14 13.80 -6.18
N PHE A 42 -3.20 14.75 -6.16
CA PHE A 42 -1.93 14.59 -5.47
C PHE A 42 -2.12 14.33 -3.98
N GLU A 43 -2.97 15.11 -3.30
CA GLU A 43 -3.28 14.90 -1.89
C GLU A 43 -3.93 13.54 -1.62
N GLU A 44 -4.87 13.12 -2.45
CA GLU A 44 -5.52 11.82 -2.35
C GLU A 44 -4.51 10.67 -2.57
N GLY A 45 -3.70 10.76 -3.61
CA GLY A 45 -2.64 9.80 -3.88
C GLY A 45 -1.67 9.66 -2.70
N ASN A 46 -1.29 10.79 -2.09
CA ASN A 46 -0.38 10.78 -0.94
C ASN A 46 -1.03 10.15 0.31
N LYS A 47 -2.35 10.31 0.50
CA LYS A 47 -3.10 9.62 1.57
C LYS A 47 -3.16 8.11 1.33
N LEU A 48 -3.40 7.69 0.08
CA LEU A 48 -3.43 6.27 -0.29
C LEU A 48 -2.05 5.62 -0.16
N LEU A 49 -0.98 6.30 -0.57
CA LEU A 49 0.40 5.83 -0.40
C LEU A 49 0.72 5.56 1.07
N LYS A 50 0.45 6.52 1.95
CA LYS A 50 0.65 6.36 3.41
C LYS A 50 -0.17 5.20 3.97
N LEU A 51 -1.38 4.99 3.47
CA LEU A 51 -2.20 3.85 3.88
C LEU A 51 -1.56 2.52 3.45
N CYS A 52 -1.09 2.43 2.21
CA CYS A 52 -0.39 1.25 1.70
C CYS A 52 0.85 0.93 2.54
N GLU A 53 1.71 1.92 2.79
CA GLU A 53 2.89 1.79 3.64
C GLU A 53 2.54 1.29 5.06
N ALA A 54 1.50 1.86 5.66
CA ALA A 54 1.04 1.45 6.99
C ALA A 54 0.57 -0.01 7.02
N ARG A 55 -0.14 -0.47 5.99
CA ARG A 55 -0.60 -1.87 5.88
C ARG A 55 0.56 -2.84 5.68
N LEU A 56 1.53 -2.48 4.83
CA LEU A 56 2.74 -3.29 4.64
C LEU A 56 3.54 -3.40 5.94
N LYS A 57 3.72 -2.30 6.66
CA LYS A 57 4.39 -2.29 7.96
C LYS A 57 3.66 -3.13 9.01
N GLU A 58 2.32 -3.08 9.04
CA GLU A 58 1.51 -3.92 9.93
C GLU A 58 1.70 -5.41 9.61
N ALA A 59 1.72 -5.78 8.32
CA ALA A 59 1.96 -7.14 7.88
C ALA A 59 3.37 -7.63 8.24
N GLU A 60 4.38 -6.79 8.01
CA GLU A 60 5.77 -7.08 8.38
C GLU A 60 5.93 -7.32 9.89
N LEU A 61 5.38 -6.44 10.73
CA LEU A 61 5.39 -6.61 12.18
C LEU A 61 4.72 -7.91 12.63
N LYS A 62 3.59 -8.29 12.01
CA LYS A 62 2.93 -9.57 12.29
C LYS A 62 3.83 -10.74 11.92
N ILE A 63 4.51 -10.68 10.78
CA ILE A 63 5.47 -11.72 10.36
C ILE A 63 6.64 -11.80 11.36
N GLU A 64 7.21 -10.67 11.78
CA GLU A 64 8.28 -10.64 12.78
C GLU A 64 7.86 -11.24 14.12
N GLN A 65 6.64 -10.93 14.59
CA GLN A 65 6.10 -11.51 15.82
C GLN A 65 5.92 -13.02 15.71
N LEU A 66 5.42 -13.51 14.57
CA LEU A 66 5.28 -14.94 14.30
C LEU A 66 6.65 -15.65 14.25
N LYS A 67 7.66 -15.02 13.65
CA LYS A 67 9.06 -15.51 13.63
C LYS A 67 9.67 -15.60 15.03
N LYS A 68 9.43 -14.62 15.90
CA LYS A 68 9.92 -14.65 17.30
C LYS A 68 9.19 -15.68 18.16
N SER A 69 7.94 -15.99 17.81
CA SER A 69 7.11 -16.95 18.55
C SER A 69 7.35 -18.41 18.16
N LYS A 70 8.00 -18.66 17.02
CA LYS A 70 8.39 -19.99 16.53
C LYS A 70 9.85 -19.93 16.10
N ASP A 71 10.77 -20.48 16.88
CA ASP A 71 12.18 -20.66 16.53
C ASP A 71 12.38 -21.37 15.15
N GLY A 72 12.30 -20.64 14.03
CA GLY A 72 12.90 -21.05 12.76
C GLY A 72 12.04 -21.06 11.50
N VAL A 73 11.52 -19.91 11.04
CA VAL A 73 11.33 -19.72 9.59
C VAL A 73 11.83 -18.34 9.15
N THR A 74 13.05 -18.32 8.63
CA THR A 74 13.74 -17.17 8.06
C THR A 74 13.24 -16.89 6.64
N PHE A 75 12.56 -15.76 6.46
CA PHE A 75 12.52 -15.04 5.18
C PHE A 75 13.32 -13.76 5.36
N ALA A 76 14.55 -13.77 4.88
CA ALA A 76 15.48 -12.67 4.97
C ALA A 76 15.05 -11.54 4.01
N LYS A 77 14.78 -10.37 4.60
CA LYS A 77 15.08 -9.04 4.10
C LYS A 77 14.72 -8.77 2.62
N LEU A 78 13.48 -8.32 2.38
CA LEU A 78 13.15 -7.53 1.18
C LEU A 78 13.75 -6.13 1.40
N GLU A 79 15.01 -5.93 1.05
CA GLU A 79 15.56 -4.58 0.87
C GLU A 79 14.80 -3.95 -0.31
N ALA A 80 13.79 -3.13 0.00
CA ALA A 80 13.30 -2.14 -0.94
C ALA A 80 14.46 -1.15 -1.14
N GLY A 81 15.13 -1.27 -2.27
CA GLY A 81 16.19 -0.37 -2.69
C GLY A 81 15.71 1.08 -2.60
N ARG A 82 16.28 1.81 -1.66
CA ARG A 82 16.33 3.26 -1.67
C ARG A 82 17.80 3.66 -1.79
N GLU A 83 18.03 4.65 -2.64
CA GLU A 83 19.31 5.29 -3.02
C GLU A 83 20.12 4.52 -4.07
N SER A 84 20.36 5.05 -5.29
CA SER A 84 20.55 6.45 -5.72
C SER A 84 19.99 6.72 -7.11
#